data_AF-A0AAN0M8I9-F1
#
_entry.id   AF-A0AAN0M8I9-F1
#
_cell.length_a   1.000
_cell.length_b   1.000
_cell.length_c   1.000
_cell.angle_alpha   90.00
_cell.angle_beta   90.00
_cell.angle_gamma   90.00
#
_symmetry.space_group_name_H-M   'P 1'
#
loop_
_entity.id
_entity.type
_entity.pdbx_description
1 polymer ?
#
loop_
_entity_poly.entity_id
_entity_poly.type
_entity_poly.pdbx_seq_one_letter_code
_entity_poly.pdbx_strand_id
1 'polypeptide(L)' 'MDKYFKARGASMGLVVRHHQKDIEILLQKRINTGFMDDHWDFATAGAY' A
#
# COMPACT_ATOMS: atom_id res chain seq x y z
N MET A 1 -21.26 -9.71 -13.05
CA MET A 1 -19.95 -9.34 -12.47
C MET A 1 -19.43 -10.56 -11.74
N ASP A 2 -18.48 -11.23 -12.36
CA ASP A 2 -18.07 -12.58 -12.00
C ASP A 2 -17.16 -12.65 -10.77
N LYS A 3 -17.18 -13.85 -10.19
CA LYS A 3 -16.52 -14.36 -8.98
C LYS A 3 -14.98 -14.35 -9.01
N TYR A 4 -14.33 -13.45 -9.76
CA TYR A 4 -12.91 -13.57 -10.12
C TYR A 4 -11.94 -12.59 -9.46
N PHE A 5 -12.37 -11.67 -8.59
CA PHE A 5 -11.40 -10.89 -7.79
C PHE A 5 -11.13 -11.56 -6.43
N LYS A 6 -10.68 -12.83 -6.45
CA LYS A 6 -9.98 -13.39 -5.30
C LYS A 6 -8.56 -12.80 -5.32
N ALA A 7 -8.35 -11.70 -4.60
CA ALA A 7 -7.00 -11.18 -4.40
C ALA A 7 -6.15 -12.31 -3.81
N ARG A 8 -5.16 -12.79 -4.56
CA ARG A 8 -4.26 -13.88 -4.16
C ARG A 8 -3.27 -13.38 -3.12
N GLY A 9 -3.75 -12.93 -1.97
CA GLY A 9 -2.93 -12.27 -0.97
C GLY A 9 -2.36 -10.93 -1.43
N ALA A 10 -2.06 -10.07 -0.46
CA ALA A 10 -1.32 -8.84 -0.69
C ALA A 10 -0.14 -8.82 0.28
N SER A 11 0.99 -8.31 -0.18
CA SER A 11 2.13 -8.03 0.69
C SER A 11 2.22 -6.53 0.89
N MET A 12 2.36 -6.12 2.15
CA MET A 12 2.50 -4.73 2.57
C MET A 12 3.88 -4.55 3.18
N GLY A 13 4.60 -3.53 2.71
CA GLY A 13 5.93 -3.16 3.20
C GLY A 13 5.88 -1.81 3.90
N LEU A 14 6.47 -1.76 5.11
CA LEU A 14 6.67 -0.53 5.86
C LEU A 14 8.13 -0.11 5.74
N VAL A 15 8.39 1.10 5.24
CA VAL A 15 9.73 1.70 5.23
C VAL A 15 9.80 2.76 6.31
N VAL A 16 10.76 2.60 7.21
CA VAL A 16 10.96 3.45 8.39
C VAL A 16 12.33 4.08 8.33
N ARG A 17 12.41 5.37 8.63
CA ARG A 17 13.67 6.09 8.84
C ARG A 17 13.72 6.58 10.27
N HIS A 18 14.76 6.18 10.99
CA HIS A 18 15.05 6.70 12.32
C HIS A 18 15.91 7.96 12.20
N HIS A 19 15.46 9.08 12.75
CA HIS A 19 16.21 10.33 12.78
C HIS A 19 16.21 10.91 14.20
N GLN A 20 17.33 10.71 14.91
CA GLN A 20 17.50 11.10 16.31
C GLN A 20 16.40 10.55 17.23
N LYS A 21 15.46 11.40 17.66
CA LYS A 21 14.32 11.05 18.53
C LYS A 21 13.04 10.76 17.75
N ASP A 22 13.05 11.02 16.44
CA ASP A 22 11.88 10.90 15.59
C ASP A 22 11.96 9.65 14.71
N ILE A 23 10.79 9.10 14.42
CA ILE A 23 10.61 7.99 13.50
C ILE A 23 9.74 8.50 12.37
N GLU A 24 10.30 8.51 11.16
CA GLU A 24 9.60 8.87 9.93
C GLU A 24 9.16 7.60 9.20
N ILE A 25 7.98 7.66 8.60
CA ILE A 25 7.41 6.56 7.82
C ILE A 25 7.18 7.05 6.39
N LEU A 26 7.60 6.24 5.41
CA LEU A 26 7.33 6.53 4.01
C LEU A 26 5.93 6.05 3.61
N LEU A 27 5.09 6.99 3.18
CA LEU A 27 3.77 6.71 2.60
C LEU A 27 3.81 6.90 1.09
N GLN A 28 3.06 6.07 0.38
CA GLN A 28 2.83 6.14 -1.05
C GLN A 28 1.41 6.64 -1.33
N LYS A 29 1.26 7.58 -2.26
CA LYS A 29 -0.05 7.95 -2.81
C LYS A 29 -0.48 6.91 -3.84
N ARG A 30 -1.65 6.30 -3.66
CA ARG A 30 -2.22 5.35 -4.62
C ARG A 30 -2.79 6.08 -5.83
N ILE A 31 -2.54 5.52 -7.01
CA ILE A 31 -3.17 5.92 -8.28
C ILE A 31 -3.93 4.69 -8.76
N ASN A 32 -5.23 4.62 -8.47
CA ASN A 32 -6.07 3.45 -8.74
C ASN A 32 -7.28 3.87 -9.56
N THR A 33 -7.71 3.06 -10.53
CA THR A 33 -9.00 3.28 -11.21
C THR A 33 -10.14 2.71 -10.35
N GLY A 34 -10.45 3.37 -9.22
CA GLY A 34 -11.56 3.00 -8.34
C GLY A 34 -11.24 3.00 -6.85
N PHE A 35 -11.23 1.82 -6.22
CA PHE A 35 -11.12 1.71 -4.76
C PHE A 35 -9.82 2.32 -4.21
N MET A 36 -9.97 3.21 -3.21
CA MET A 36 -8.87 3.94 -2.54
C MET A 36 -7.97 4.73 -3.49
N ASP A 37 -8.53 5.28 -4.57
CA ASP A 37 -7.84 6.27 -5.38
C ASP A 37 -7.51 7.53 -4.56
N ASP A 38 -6.38 8.17 -4.88
CA ASP A 38 -5.82 9.32 -4.16
C ASP A 38 -5.52 9.13 -2.65
N HIS A 39 -5.62 7.90 -2.13
CA HIS A 39 -5.32 7.61 -0.72
C HIS A 39 -3.82 7.45 -0.46
N TRP A 40 -3.36 7.90 0.70
CA TRP A 40 -1.99 7.68 1.17
C TRP A 40 -1.93 6.41 2.02
N ASP A 41 -1.07 5.47 1.66
CA ASP A 41 -0.94 4.17 2.34
C ASP A 41 0.51 3.67 2.30
N PHE A 42 0.80 2.57 2.99
CA PHE A 42 2.07 1.86 2.87
C PHE A 42 2.25 1.27 1.47
N ALA A 43 3.49 1.02 1.08
CA ALA A 43 3.77 0.37 -0.20
C ALA A 43 3.19 -1.05 -0.19
N THR A 44 2.27 -1.35 -1.11
CA THR A 44 1.66 -2.68 -1.24
C THR A 44 1.87 -3.21 -2.64
N ALA A 45 2.22 -4.49 -2.75
CA ALA A 45 2.22 -5.23 -4.00
C ALA A 45 1.18 -6.35 -3.93
N GLY A 46 0.37 -6.47 -4.99
CA GLY A 46 -0.45 -7.66 -5.18
C GLY A 46 0.45 -8.85 -5.52
N ALA A 47 0.18 -10.01 -4.93
CA ALA A 47 0.77 -11.25 -5.41
C ALA A 47 -0.01 -11.73 -6.64
N TYR A 48 0.70 -11.98 -7.74
CA TYR A 48 0.16 -12.45 -9.03
C TYR A 48 -0.22 -13.95 -8.95
#